data_AF-A0A7V8FI92-F1
#
_entry.id   AF-A0A7V8FI92-F1
#
_cell.length_a   1.000
_cell.length_b   1.000
_cell.length_c   1.000
_cell.angle_alpha   90.00
_cell.angle_beta   90.00
_cell.angle_gamma   90.00
#
_symmetry.space_group_name_H-M   'P 1'
#
loop_
_entity.id
_entity.type
_entity.pdbx_description
1 polymer ?
#
loop_
_entity_poly.entity_id
_entity_poly.type
_entity_poly.pdbx_seq_one_letter_code
_entity_poly.pdbx_strand_id
1 'polypeptide(L)'
;MTQREISHPEGLPACAAGHSARHIHDQRRASAGDGHFIQCSCSCSCRWPDADSAVADWRRQHRPVRSARKAAPALPDNVLQLPLLAQPREIRRAGA
;
A
#
# COMPACT_ATOMS: atom_id res chain seq x y z
N MET A 1 16.54 5.02 -27.86
CA MET A 1 15.49 4.53 -26.94
C MET A 1 15.83 5.04 -25.54
N THR A 2 15.09 6.02 -24.99
CA THR A 2 15.45 6.73 -23.73
C THR A 2 14.69 6.22 -22.51
N GLN A 3 13.81 5.24 -22.71
CA GLN A 3 12.93 4.68 -21.70
C GLN A 3 13.37 3.23 -21.40
N ARG A 4 13.53 2.89 -20.12
CA ARG A 4 13.96 1.56 -19.67
C ARG A 4 12.98 0.99 -18.64
N GLU A 5 12.60 -0.27 -18.80
CA GLU A 5 11.84 -0.99 -17.79
C GLU A 5 12.81 -1.49 -16.69
N ILE A 6 12.42 -1.28 -15.43
CA ILE A 6 13.16 -1.73 -14.26
C ILE A 6 12.45 -2.94 -13.67
N SER A 7 13.11 -4.08 -13.72
CA SER A 7 12.64 -5.31 -13.07
C SER A 7 12.85 -5.21 -11.56
N HIS A 8 11.79 -5.45 -10.80
CA HIS A 8 11.83 -5.55 -9.33
C HIS A 8 11.87 -7.04 -8.93
N PRO A 9 12.78 -7.47 -8.03
CA PRO A 9 12.89 -8.88 -7.65
C PRO A 9 11.65 -9.42 -6.91
N GLU A 10 10.98 -8.59 -6.10
CA GLU A 10 9.73 -8.95 -5.43
C GLU A 10 8.49 -8.77 -6.31
N GLY A 11 8.66 -8.17 -7.50
CA GLY A 11 7.55 -7.74 -8.34
C GLY A 11 6.83 -6.50 -7.80
N LEU A 12 6.14 -5.80 -8.69
CA LEU A 12 5.31 -4.66 -8.32
C LEU A 12 3.90 -5.13 -7.93
N PRO A 13 3.23 -4.47 -6.97
CA PRO A 13 1.87 -4.83 -6.63
C PRO A 13 0.95 -4.59 -7.83
N ALA A 14 0.02 -5.52 -8.06
CA ALA A 14 -0.99 -5.39 -9.09
C ALA A 14 -1.88 -4.17 -8.84
N CYS A 15 -2.47 -3.63 -9.91
CA CYS A 15 -3.47 -2.59 -9.75
C CYS A 15 -4.74 -3.15 -9.07
N ALA A 16 -5.68 -2.27 -8.71
CA ALA A 16 -6.97 -2.67 -8.13
C ALA A 16 -7.81 -3.62 -9.03
N ALA A 17 -7.57 -3.61 -10.34
CA ALA A 17 -8.20 -4.52 -11.31
C ALA A 17 -7.40 -5.82 -11.55
N GLY A 18 -6.28 -6.04 -10.85
CA GLY A 18 -5.46 -7.25 -10.96
C GLY A 18 -4.45 -7.28 -12.11
N HIS A 19 -4.25 -6.17 -12.83
CA HIS A 19 -3.26 -6.10 -13.91
C HIS A 19 -1.82 -6.01 -13.35
N SER A 20 -0.87 -6.63 -14.06
CA SER A 20 0.55 -6.50 -13.77
C SER A 20 1.03 -5.07 -14.04
N ALA A 21 1.84 -4.57 -13.10
CA ALA A 21 2.43 -3.24 -13.18
C ALA A 21 3.87 -3.33 -13.70
N ARG A 22 4.30 -2.33 -14.46
CA ARG A 22 5.66 -2.19 -15.00
C ARG A 22 6.24 -0.87 -14.51
N HIS A 23 7.46 -0.91 -13.98
CA HIS A 23 8.20 0.28 -13.57
C HIS A 23 9.08 0.73 -14.72
N ILE A 24 8.91 1.99 -15.11
CA ILE A 24 9.64 2.59 -16.21
C ILE A 24 10.44 3.78 -15.68
N HIS A 25 11.72 3.83 -16.05
CA HIS A 25 12.58 5.00 -15.88
C HIS A 25 12.79 5.68 -17.24
N ASP A 26 12.34 6.93 -17.33
CA ASP A 26 12.54 7.81 -18.46
C ASP A 26 13.79 8.68 -18.24
N GLN A 27 14.82 8.46 -19.05
CA GLN A 27 16.11 9.15 -18.97
C GLN A 27 16.19 10.36 -19.91
N ARG A 28 15.03 10.87 -20.37
CA ARG A 28 15.00 12.16 -21.07
C ARG A 28 15.42 13.29 -20.12
N ARG A 29 15.55 14.51 -20.64
CA ARG A 29 15.86 15.69 -19.82
C ARG A 29 14.65 16.00 -18.93
N ALA A 30 14.86 16.63 -17.78
CA ALA A 30 13.75 16.98 -16.88
C ALA A 30 12.65 17.83 -17.54
N SER A 31 13.04 18.74 -18.43
CA SER A 31 12.10 19.52 -19.26
C SER A 31 11.30 18.70 -20.28
N ALA A 32 11.67 17.44 -20.52
CA ALA A 32 11.06 16.51 -21.46
C ALA A 32 10.37 15.31 -20.78
N GLY A 33 10.16 15.36 -19.47
CA GLY A 33 9.41 14.36 -18.71
C GLY A 33 10.25 13.17 -18.22
N ASP A 34 11.41 13.46 -17.64
CA ASP A 34 12.26 12.48 -16.98
C ASP A 34 11.61 11.86 -15.74
N GLY A 35 12.23 10.80 -15.23
CA GLY A 35 11.89 10.20 -13.95
C GLY A 35 11.21 8.84 -14.04
N HIS A 36 10.77 8.39 -12.88
CA HIS A 36 10.23 7.08 -12.59
C HIS A 36 8.71 7.11 -12.58
N PHE A 37 8.09 6.16 -13.26
CA PHE A 37 6.65 5.97 -13.18
C PHE A 37 6.30 4.49 -13.34
N ILE A 38 5.16 4.10 -12.79
CA ILE A 38 4.65 2.74 -12.85
C ILE A 38 3.33 2.75 -13.62
N GLN A 39 3.16 1.80 -14.54
CA GLN A 39 1.93 1.68 -15.31
C GLN A 39 1.43 0.23 -15.37
N CYS A 40 0.11 0.07 -15.46
CA CYS A 40 -0.55 -1.15 -15.96
C CYS A 40 -1.13 -0.88 -17.36
N SER A 41 -1.86 -1.85 -17.91
CA SER A 41 -2.75 -1.67 -19.08
C SER A 41 -3.86 -0.63 -18.86
N CYS A 42 -4.09 -0.22 -17.62
CA CYS A 42 -5.33 0.40 -17.16
C CYS A 42 -5.17 1.78 -16.50
N SER A 43 -3.97 2.13 -16.05
CA SER A 43 -3.67 3.31 -15.26
C SER A 43 -2.15 3.51 -15.19
N CYS A 44 -1.74 4.71 -14.83
CA CYS A 44 -0.34 5.13 -14.73
C CYS A 44 -0.18 6.04 -13.51
N SER A 45 0.91 5.85 -12.76
CA SER A 45 1.29 6.74 -11.67
C SER A 45 1.77 8.09 -12.18
N CYS A 46 1.91 9.05 -11.27
CA CYS A 46 2.67 10.26 -11.55
C CYS A 46 4.15 9.94 -11.82
N ARG A 47 4.86 10.87 -12.45
CA ARG A 47 6.32 10.83 -12.58
C ARG A 47 6.97 11.29 -11.29
N TRP A 48 7.97 10.57 -10.84
CA TRP A 48 8.74 10.85 -9.64
C TRP A 48 10.24 10.88 -9.92
N PRO A 49 11.04 11.70 -9.22
CA PRO A 49 12.49 11.70 -9.38
C PRO A 49 13.15 10.37 -8.99
N ASP A 50 12.52 9.62 -8.07
CA ASP A 50 13.07 8.40 -7.47
C ASP A 50 12.16 7.19 -7.69
N ALA A 51 12.78 6.01 -7.82
CA ALA A 51 12.10 4.73 -7.96
C ALA A 51 11.17 4.42 -6.76
N ASP A 52 11.65 4.64 -5.53
CA ASP A 52 10.89 4.34 -4.32
C ASP A 52 9.65 5.21 -4.19
N SER A 53 9.76 6.49 -4.59
CA SER A 53 8.65 7.44 -4.63
C SER A 53 7.56 6.98 -5.60
N ALA A 54 7.94 6.50 -6.78
CA ALA A 54 6.99 5.92 -7.75
C ALA A 54 6.30 4.67 -7.19
N VAL A 55 7.03 3.77 -6.54
CA VAL A 55 6.46 2.56 -5.91
C VAL A 55 5.52 2.92 -4.77
N ALA A 56 5.89 3.88 -3.92
CA ALA A 56 5.08 4.34 -2.81
C ALA A 56 3.77 4.99 -3.29
N ASP A 57 3.83 5.81 -4.34
CA ASP A 57 2.67 6.43 -4.97
C ASP A 57 1.73 5.38 -5.57
N TRP A 58 2.27 4.44 -6.35
CA TRP A 58 1.50 3.33 -6.92
C TRP A 58 0.79 2.49 -5.84
N ARG A 59 1.51 2.16 -4.74
CA ARG A 59 0.93 1.47 -3.57
C ARG A 59 -0.17 2.27 -2.90
N ARG A 60 -0.07 3.59 -2.84
CA ARG A 60 -1.10 4.46 -2.27
C ARG A 60 -2.35 4.50 -3.14
N GLN A 61 -2.18 4.65 -4.46
CA GLN A 61 -3.28 4.72 -5.42
C GLN A 61 -4.09 3.42 -5.50
N HIS A 62 -3.41 2.27 -5.44
CA HIS A 62 -4.06 0.96 -5.50
C HIS A 62 -4.21 0.27 -4.14
N ARG A 63 -4.08 1.03 -3.04
CA ARG A 63 -4.29 0.48 -1.70
C ARG A 63 -5.73 -0.05 -1.62
N PRO A 64 -5.94 -1.32 -1.25
CA PRO A 64 -7.28 -1.82 -0.99
C PRO A 64 -7.97 -0.95 0.05
N VAL A 65 -9.25 -0.64 -0.18
CA VAL A 65 -10.08 0.06 0.81
C VAL A 65 -9.96 -0.73 2.11
N ARG A 66 -9.51 -0.07 3.19
CA ARG A 66 -9.47 -0.71 4.50
C ARG A 66 -10.89 -1.12 4.84
N SER A 67 -11.16 -2.42 4.85
CA SER A 67 -12.46 -2.92 5.30
C SER A 67 -12.74 -2.32 6.67
N ALA A 68 -13.98 -1.85 6.88
CA ALA A 68 -14.41 -1.46 8.21
C ALA A 68 -14.07 -2.59 9.18
N ARG A 69 -13.47 -2.23 10.34
CA ARG A 69 -13.17 -3.22 11.37
C ARG A 69 -14.44 -4.00 11.65
N LYS A 70 -14.42 -5.32 11.45
CA LYS A 70 -15.52 -6.19 11.87
C LYS A 70 -15.73 -5.94 13.37
N ALA A 71 -17.01 -5.86 13.77
CA ALA A 71 -17.36 -5.78 15.17
C ALA A 71 -16.67 -6.94 15.93
N ALA A 72 -16.24 -6.66 17.16
CA ALA A 72 -15.61 -7.68 17.99
C ALA A 72 -16.58 -8.86 18.13
N PRO A 73 -16.12 -10.11 17.96
CA PRO A 73 -16.96 -11.28 18.18
C PRO A 73 -17.44 -11.31 19.63
N ALA A 74 -18.69 -11.75 19.85
CA ALA A 74 -19.17 -12.04 21.19
C ALA A 74 -18.33 -13.19 21.77
N LEU A 75 -17.51 -12.88 22.76
CA LEU A 75 -16.68 -13.87 23.45
C LEU A 75 -17.56 -14.60 24.49
N PRO A 76 -17.44 -15.93 24.62
CA PRO A 76 -18.06 -16.64 25.72
C PRO A 76 -17.44 -16.21 27.06
N ASP A 77 -18.20 -16.33 28.15
CA ASP A 77 -17.84 -15.79 29.48
C ASP A 77 -16.51 -16.30 30.05
N ASN A 78 -15.98 -17.39 29.49
CA ASN A 78 -14.71 -17.99 29.90
C ASN A 78 -13.49 -17.48 29.10
N VAL A 79 -13.64 -16.53 28.18
CA VAL A 79 -12.53 -16.02 27.36
C VAL A 79 -12.27 -14.55 27.65
N LEU A 80 -11.05 -14.25 28.13
CA LEU A 80 -10.58 -12.88 28.33
C LEU A 80 -9.73 -12.45 27.13
N GLN A 81 -10.17 -11.42 26.40
CA GLN A 81 -9.36 -10.78 25.37
C GLN A 81 -8.50 -9.68 25.99
N LEU A 82 -7.19 -9.89 26.08
CA LEU A 82 -6.26 -8.87 26.56
C LEU A 82 -5.88 -7.91 25.41
N PRO A 83 -5.98 -6.59 25.59
CA PRO A 83 -5.53 -5.64 24.59
C PRO A 83 -4.01 -5.72 24.43
N LEU A 84 -3.55 -5.94 23.20
CA LEU A 84 -2.13 -5.95 22.87
C LEU A 84 -1.63 -4.50 22.79
N LEU A 85 -1.26 -3.96 23.96
CA LEU A 85 -0.51 -2.72 24.19
C LEU A 85 -1.15 -1.40 23.72
N ALA A 86 -1.88 -0.75 24.64
CA ALA A 86 -1.88 0.70 24.79
C ALA A 86 -2.30 1.07 26.24
N GLN A 87 -1.31 1.47 27.04
CA GLN A 87 -1.39 2.16 28.35
C GLN A 87 -1.98 1.40 29.56
N PRO A 88 -1.51 1.70 30.80
CA PRO A 88 -1.91 1.00 32.01
C PRO A 88 -3.32 1.41 32.48
N ARG A 89 -4.26 0.49 32.24
CA ARG A 89 -5.39 0.04 33.09
C ARG A 89 -6.03 1.01 34.09
N GLU A 90 -7.36 1.16 33.93
CA GLU A 90 -8.30 0.83 35.01
C GLU A 90 -9.05 -0.45 34.63
N ILE A 91 -8.86 -1.51 35.41
CA ILE A 91 -9.66 -2.73 35.32
C ILE A 91 -10.99 -2.42 36.01
N ARG A 92 -12.06 -2.18 35.23
CA ARG A 92 -13.41 -2.14 35.80
C ARG A 92 -13.91 -3.56 35.99
N ARG A 93 -14.07 -3.97 37.25
CA ARG A 93 -14.83 -5.17 37.61
C ARG A 93 -16.30 -4.91 37.28
N ALA A 94 -16.88 -5.75 36.44
CA ALA A 94 -18.33 -5.85 36.35
C ALA A 94 -18.80 -6.80 37.47
N GLY A 95 -19.60 -6.27 38.40
CA GLY A 95 -20.39 -7.05 39.36
C GLY A 95 -20.14 -6.72 40.84
N ALA A 96 -20.97 -5.81 41.40
CA ALA A 96 -22.14 -6.17 42.20
C ALA A 96 -23.18 -5.04 42.07
#